data_AF-A0A7S2JFP2-F1
#
_entry.id   AF-A0A7S2JFP2-F1
#
_cell.length_a   1.000
_cell.length_b   1.000
_cell.length_c   1.000
_cell.angle_alpha   90.00
_cell.angle_beta   90.00
_cell.angle_gamma   90.00
#
_symmetry.space_group_name_H-M   'P 1'
#
loop_
_entity.id
_entity.type
_entity.pdbx_description
1 polymer ?
#
loop_
_entity_poly.entity_id
_entity_poly.type
_entity_poly.pdbx_seq_one_letter_code
_entity_poly.pdbx_strand_id
1 'polypeptide(L)'
;AGGAASDEVASRLRLAAGRLLGSSWQQRLDELIDEDSEVCCPVALVVFKHPVIASDGFIYEKASLQGMLRSNMVSPMTRERMSSTFYPAKQKRSEAMAYRTRRSGELIAFAAEALEQG
;
A
#
# COMPACT_ATOMS: atom_id res chain seq x y z
N ALA A 1 18.89 -34.69 -6.35
CA ALA A 1 19.72 -34.25 -5.20
C ALA A 1 19.55 -32.74 -4.95
N GLY A 2 18.32 -32.27 -4.69
CA GLY A 2 18.01 -30.82 -4.55
C GLY A 2 17.33 -30.42 -3.23
N GLY A 3 17.17 -31.35 -2.28
CA GLY A 3 16.47 -31.09 -1.00
C GLY A 3 17.33 -30.36 0.04
N ALA A 4 18.64 -30.65 0.09
CA ALA A 4 19.51 -30.19 1.16
C ALA A 4 19.69 -28.66 1.21
N ALA A 5 19.71 -27.97 0.07
CA ALA A 5 19.85 -26.51 0.03
C ALA A 5 18.58 -25.78 0.51
N SER A 6 17.40 -26.37 0.30
CA SER A 6 16.13 -25.79 0.76
C SER A 6 15.95 -25.97 2.28
N ASP A 7 16.40 -27.11 2.81
CA ASP A 7 16.34 -27.41 4.23
C ASP A 7 17.35 -26.60 5.06
N GLU A 8 18.52 -26.25 4.50
CA GLU A 8 19.51 -25.41 5.19
C GLU A 8 19.06 -23.95 5.30
N VAL A 9 18.41 -23.41 4.26
CA VAL A 9 17.78 -22.08 4.30
C VAL A 9 16.65 -22.06 5.33
N ALA A 10 15.79 -23.09 5.35
CA ALA A 10 14.71 -23.22 6.33
C ALA A 10 15.22 -23.38 7.78
N SER A 11 16.35 -24.05 7.99
CA SER A 11 16.98 -24.25 9.31
C SER A 11 17.59 -22.95 9.88
N ARG A 12 18.16 -22.09 9.01
CA ARG A 12 18.60 -20.73 9.39
C ARG A 12 17.41 -19.79 9.65
N LEU A 13 16.27 -20.04 9.02
CA LEU A 13 14.96 -19.45 9.29
C LEU A 13 14.29 -19.98 10.57
N ARG A 14 15.04 -20.15 11.67
CA ARG A 14 14.48 -19.91 13.02
C ARG A 14 14.28 -18.40 13.27
N LEU A 15 13.95 -17.64 12.22
CA LEU A 15 13.65 -16.23 12.32
C LEU A 15 12.34 -16.10 13.08
N ALA A 16 12.35 -15.26 14.10
CA ALA A 16 11.18 -14.87 14.85
C ALA A 16 10.00 -14.63 13.90
N ALA A 17 8.83 -15.19 14.21
CA ALA A 17 7.59 -14.99 13.46
C ALA A 17 7.04 -13.54 13.56
N GLY A 18 7.91 -12.55 13.75
CA GLY A 18 7.57 -11.16 14.00
C GLY A 18 8.75 -10.22 13.73
N ARG A 19 8.52 -8.94 14.03
CA ARG A 19 9.47 -7.84 13.84
C ARG A 19 10.80 -8.10 14.58
N LEU A 20 11.93 -7.93 13.89
CA LEU A 20 13.26 -7.99 14.49
C LEU A 20 13.60 -6.66 15.19
N LEU A 21 13.34 -6.59 16.50
CA LEU A 21 13.64 -5.39 17.29
C LEU A 21 15.14 -5.10 17.32
N GLY A 22 15.50 -3.82 17.22
CA GLY A 22 16.91 -3.37 17.22
C GLY A 22 17.68 -3.65 15.92
N SER A 23 17.05 -4.27 14.92
CA SER A 23 17.66 -4.46 13.60
C SER A 23 17.51 -3.19 12.76
N SER A 24 18.65 -2.62 12.33
CA SER A 24 18.69 -1.50 11.39
C SER A 24 18.03 -1.84 10.05
N TRP A 25 18.17 -3.10 9.59
CA TRP A 25 17.51 -3.60 8.39
C TRP A 25 15.99 -3.62 8.52
N GLN A 26 15.48 -4.05 9.67
CA GLN A 26 14.05 -4.05 9.94
C GLN A 26 13.48 -2.63 9.97
N GLN A 27 14.19 -1.70 10.62
CA GLN A 27 13.79 -0.29 10.66
C GLN A 27 13.74 0.33 9.25
N ARG A 28 14.77 0.09 8.43
CA ARG A 28 14.79 0.54 7.03
C ARG A 28 13.62 -0.02 6.23
N LEU A 29 13.28 -1.30 6.41
CA LEU A 29 12.13 -1.91 5.76
C LEU A 29 10.83 -1.25 6.21
N ASP A 30 10.69 -0.95 7.50
CA ASP A 30 9.50 -0.29 8.04
C ASP A 30 9.25 1.08 7.42
N GLU A 31 10.31 1.87 7.28
CA GLU A 31 10.25 3.18 6.63
C GLU A 31 9.92 3.06 5.13
N LEU A 32 10.33 1.97 4.47
CA LEU A 32 10.02 1.73 3.05
C LEU A 32 8.59 1.23 2.81
N ILE A 33 8.01 0.46 3.73
CA ILE A 33 6.64 -0.06 3.60
C ILE A 33 5.58 0.89 4.16
N ASP A 34 5.98 1.93 4.89
CA ASP A 34 5.07 2.99 5.33
C ASP A 34 4.58 3.80 4.12
N GLU A 35 3.27 3.78 3.88
CA GLU A 35 2.66 4.41 2.71
C GLU A 35 2.22 5.85 3.01
N ASP A 36 2.60 6.77 2.12
CA ASP A 36 2.17 8.18 2.22
C ASP A 36 0.65 8.32 2.08
N SER A 37 0.00 8.82 3.13
CA SER A 37 -1.45 8.96 3.20
C SER A 37 -2.02 9.87 2.10
N GLU A 38 -1.25 10.82 1.57
CA GLU A 38 -1.70 11.77 0.53
C GLU A 38 -1.94 11.09 -0.83
N VAL A 39 -1.41 9.88 -1.01
CA VAL A 39 -1.64 9.04 -2.20
C VAL A 39 -2.48 7.80 -1.91
N CYS A 40 -3.04 7.69 -0.71
CA CYS A 40 -3.86 6.57 -0.26
C CYS A 40 -5.36 6.92 -0.24
N CYS A 41 -6.18 5.90 -0.47
CA CYS A 41 -7.62 6.01 -0.27
C CYS A 41 -7.93 6.12 1.23
N PRO A 42 -8.71 7.11 1.69
CA PRO A 42 -9.02 7.29 3.11
C PRO A 42 -9.89 6.17 3.69
N VAL A 43 -10.51 5.35 2.84
CA VAL A 43 -11.35 4.21 3.24
C VAL A 43 -10.61 2.88 3.09
N ALA A 44 -9.91 2.68 1.98
CA ALA A 44 -9.22 1.42 1.73
C ALA A 44 -7.84 1.34 2.39
N LEU A 45 -7.28 2.50 2.81
CA LEU A 45 -5.97 2.61 3.44
C LEU A 45 -4.84 1.99 2.61
N VAL A 46 -4.94 2.14 1.29
CA VAL A 46 -3.95 1.68 0.32
C VAL A 46 -3.75 2.74 -0.77
N VAL A 47 -2.56 2.76 -1.37
CA VAL A 47 -2.23 3.66 -2.49
C VAL A 47 -3.27 3.53 -3.61
N PHE A 48 -3.74 4.65 -4.15
CA PHE A 48 -4.76 4.66 -5.20
C PHE A 48 -4.35 3.84 -6.44
N LYS A 49 -5.34 3.17 -7.05
CA LYS A 49 -5.22 2.53 -8.37
C LYS A 49 -6.18 3.16 -9.38
N HIS A 50 -7.45 3.35 -8.99
CA HIS A 50 -8.47 4.02 -9.79
C HIS A 50 -9.16 5.12 -8.97
N PRO A 51 -8.45 6.20 -8.62
CA PRO A 51 -9.01 7.26 -7.80
C PRO A 51 -10.13 8.01 -8.54
N VAL A 52 -11.21 8.30 -7.83
CA VAL A 52 -12.38 9.05 -8.31
C VAL A 52 -12.75 10.13 -7.31
N ILE A 53 -13.12 11.30 -7.82
CA ILE A 53 -13.69 12.41 -7.06
C ILE A 53 -15.18 12.09 -6.87
N ALA A 54 -15.62 11.93 -5.64
CA ALA A 54 -17.03 11.74 -5.29
C ALA A 54 -17.76 13.08 -5.19
N SER A 55 -19.08 13.01 -4.98
CA SER A 55 -19.97 14.17 -4.89
C SER A 55 -19.74 15.04 -3.66
N ASP A 56 -19.08 14.52 -2.64
CA ASP A 56 -18.64 15.26 -1.44
C ASP A 56 -17.32 16.02 -1.68
N GLY A 57 -16.72 15.91 -2.86
CA GLY A 57 -15.46 16.56 -3.25
C GLY A 57 -14.20 15.79 -2.84
N PHE A 58 -14.33 14.65 -2.15
CA PHE A 58 -13.19 13.85 -1.72
C PHE A 58 -12.82 12.77 -2.75
N ILE A 59 -11.57 12.29 -2.67
CA ILE A 59 -11.05 11.27 -3.56
C ILE A 59 -11.07 9.92 -2.86
N TYR A 60 -11.69 8.94 -3.52
CA TYR A 60 -11.74 7.55 -3.05
C TYR A 60 -11.24 6.60 -4.14
N GLU A 61 -10.84 5.41 -3.73
CA GLU A 61 -10.70 4.30 -4.66
C GLU A 61 -12.09 3.96 -5.21
N LYS A 62 -12.19 3.76 -6.53
CA LYS A 62 -13.47 3.54 -7.21
C LYS A 62 -14.26 2.38 -6.59
N ALA A 63 -13.57 1.28 -6.27
CA ALA A 63 -14.20 0.12 -5.64
C ALA A 63 -14.79 0.46 -4.26
N SER A 64 -14.09 1.26 -3.45
CA SER A 64 -14.56 1.72 -2.14
C SER A 64 -15.78 2.62 -2.26
N LEU A 65 -15.74 3.63 -3.15
CA LEU A 65 -16.90 4.50 -3.39
C LEU A 65 -18.12 3.70 -3.84
N GLN A 66 -17.94 2.79 -4.80
CA GLN A 66 -19.02 1.94 -5.27
C GLN A 66 -19.59 1.04 -4.15
N GLY A 67 -18.74 0.55 -3.24
CA GLY A 67 -19.18 -0.14 -2.03
C GLY A 67 -20.05 0.73 -1.14
N MET A 68 -19.58 1.94 -0.81
CA MET A 68 -20.30 2.90 0.02
C MET A 68 -21.66 3.28 -0.58
N LEU A 69 -21.71 3.53 -1.90
CA LEU A 69 -22.95 3.87 -2.61
C LEU A 69 -23.96 2.70 -2.59
N ARG A 70 -23.50 1.46 -2.80
CA ARG A 70 -24.38 0.28 -2.72
C ARG A 70 -24.95 0.07 -1.32
N SER A 71 -24.15 0.37 -0.29
CA SER A 71 -24.56 0.26 1.11
C SER A 71 -25.31 1.49 1.62
N ASN A 72 -25.60 2.48 0.76
CA ASN A 72 -26.23 3.75 1.12
C ASN A 72 -25.54 4.44 2.30
N MET A 73 -24.21 4.34 2.37
CA MET A 73 -23.41 4.99 3.39
C MET A 73 -23.33 6.50 3.15
N VAL A 74 -23.24 7.25 4.25
CA VAL A 74 -22.85 8.66 4.21
C VAL A 74 -21.34 8.78 3.96
N SER A 75 -20.91 9.95 3.51
CA SER A 75 -19.49 10.28 3.36
C SER A 75 -18.76 10.05 4.69
N PRO A 76 -17.64 9.31 4.71
CA PRO A 76 -16.80 9.21 5.91
C PRO A 76 -16.12 10.53 6.27
N MET A 77 -16.02 11.47 5.32
CA MET A 77 -15.34 12.75 5.50
C MET A 77 -16.29 13.85 6.00
N THR A 78 -17.49 13.94 5.42
CA THR A 78 -18.44 15.02 5.74
C THR A 78 -19.62 14.55 6.58
N ARG A 79 -19.87 13.23 6.67
CA ARG A 79 -21.07 12.62 7.26
C ARG A 79 -22.38 12.95 6.53
N GLU A 80 -22.30 13.49 5.32
CA GLU A 80 -23.47 13.82 4.49
C GLU A 80 -23.76 12.71 3.47
N ARG A 81 -24.97 12.70 2.90
CA ARG A 81 -25.32 11.73 1.84
C ARG A 81 -24.52 12.01 0.58
N MET A 82 -23.94 10.96 0.00
CA MET A 82 -23.26 11.03 -1.29
C MET A 82 -24.22 10.65 -2.42
N SER A 83 -24.14 11.39 -3.52
CA SER A 83 -24.77 10.99 -4.79
C SER A 83 -23.92 9.95 -5.52
N SER A 84 -24.53 9.24 -6.47
CA SER A 84 -23.85 8.24 -7.30
C SER A 84 -22.95 8.83 -8.39
N THR A 85 -22.92 10.15 -8.55
CA THR A 85 -22.08 10.83 -9.53
C THR A 85 -20.64 10.93 -9.03
N PHE A 86 -19.69 10.56 -9.88
CA PHE A 86 -18.26 10.69 -9.60
C PHE A 86 -17.45 10.91 -10.89
N TYR A 87 -16.26 11.48 -10.74
CA TYR A 87 -15.37 11.81 -11.86
C TYR A 87 -13.98 11.20 -11.66
N PRO A 88 -13.26 10.79 -12.74
CA PRO A 88 -11.89 10.30 -12.60
C PRO A 88 -10.93 11.37 -12.04
N ALA A 89 -10.18 11.03 -10.98
CA ALA A 89 -9.14 11.90 -10.42
C ALA A 89 -7.80 11.67 -11.15
N LYS A 90 -7.69 12.14 -12.41
CA LYS A 90 -6.54 11.85 -13.28
C LYS A 90 -5.19 12.25 -12.66
N GLN A 91 -5.14 13.43 -12.05
CA GLN A 91 -3.94 13.95 -11.40
C GLN A 91 -3.48 13.03 -10.25
N LYS A 92 -4.40 12.72 -9.31
CA LYS A 92 -4.12 11.82 -8.19
C LYS A 92 -3.71 10.41 -8.65
N ARG A 93 -4.27 9.93 -9.77
CA ARG A 93 -3.84 8.66 -10.39
C ARG A 93 -2.39 8.71 -10.84
N SER A 94 -1.97 9.82 -11.45
CA SER A 94 -0.58 10.02 -11.89
C SER A 94 0.37 10.08 -10.70
N GLU A 95 -0.02 10.80 -9.65
CA GLU A 95 0.76 10.89 -8.40
C GLU A 95 0.94 9.52 -7.75
N ALA A 96 -0.16 8.77 -7.59
CA ALA A 96 -0.12 7.42 -7.03
C ALA A 96 0.72 6.45 -7.88
N MET A 97 0.70 6.58 -9.20
CA MET A 97 1.56 5.79 -10.09
C MET A 97 3.03 6.14 -9.90
N ALA A 98 3.37 7.43 -9.89
CA ALA A 98 4.75 7.88 -9.66
C ALA A 98 5.27 7.41 -8.29
N TYR A 99 4.42 7.47 -7.26
CA TYR A 99 4.73 6.93 -5.94
C TYR A 99 5.04 5.43 -6.00
N ARG A 100 4.17 4.62 -6.62
CA ARG A 100 4.36 3.17 -6.78
C ARG A 100 5.68 2.87 -7.49
N THR A 101 5.96 3.52 -8.61
CA THR A 101 7.19 3.29 -9.38
C THR A 101 8.43 3.56 -8.54
N ARG A 102 8.49 4.71 -7.86
CA ARG A 102 9.60 5.06 -6.99
C ARG A 102 9.76 4.05 -5.86
N ARG A 103 8.68 3.76 -5.14
CA ARG A 103 8.73 2.92 -3.94
C ARG A 103 9.05 1.45 -4.26
N SER A 104 8.53 0.92 -5.36
CA SER A 104 8.90 -0.42 -5.83
C SER A 104 10.39 -0.50 -6.19
N GLY A 105 10.97 0.54 -6.80
CA GLY A 105 12.40 0.60 -7.08
C GLY A 105 13.25 0.55 -5.81
N GLU A 106 12.88 1.35 -4.79
CA GLU A 106 13.56 1.37 -3.49
C GLU A 106 13.48 0.03 -2.76
N LEU A 107 12.32 -0.64 -2.80
CA LEU A 107 12.14 -1.97 -2.21
C LEU A 107 12.97 -3.05 -2.91
N ILE A 108 13.07 -3.01 -4.24
CA ILE A 108 13.92 -3.93 -5.01
C ILE A 108 15.40 -3.71 -4.67
N ALA A 109 15.84 -2.45 -4.59
CA ALA A 109 17.21 -2.11 -4.22
C ALA A 109 17.53 -2.59 -2.79
N PHE A 110 16.63 -2.36 -1.84
CA PHE A 110 16.75 -2.88 -0.47
C PHE A 110 16.90 -4.41 -0.44
N ALA A 111 16.07 -5.12 -1.21
CA ALA A 111 16.14 -6.58 -1.28
C ALA A 111 17.45 -7.08 -1.89
N ALA A 112 17.97 -6.39 -2.90
CA ALA A 112 19.27 -6.72 -3.50
C ALA A 112 20.41 -6.52 -2.50
N GLU A 113 20.47 -5.38 -1.80
CA GLU A 113 21.47 -5.12 -0.76
C GLU A 113 21.41 -6.16 0.37
N ALA A 114 20.20 -6.54 0.80
CA ALA A 114 20.03 -7.52 1.86
C ALA A 114 20.54 -8.92 1.47
N LEU A 115 20.44 -9.30 0.19
CA LEU A 115 20.96 -10.57 -0.33
C LEU A 115 22.49 -10.57 -0.43
N GLU A 116 23.12 -9.43 -0.69
CA GLU A 116 24.59 -9.32 -0.77
C GLU A 116 25.27 -9.40 0.62
N GLN A 117 24.54 -9.10 1.70
CA GLN A 117 25.07 -9.15 3.07
C GLN A 117 24.81 -10.47 3.80
N GLY A 118 24.04 -11.39 3.22
CA GLY A 118 23.71 -12.71 3.77
C GLY A 118 24.58 -13.84 3.23
#